data_AF-A0A4Q4UDQ5-F1
#
_entry.id   AF-A0A4Q4UDQ5-F1
#
_cell.length_a   1.000
_cell.length_b   1.000
_cell.length_c   1.000
_cell.angle_alpha   90.00
_cell.angle_beta   90.00
_cell.angle_gamma   90.00
#
_symmetry.space_group_name_H-M   'P 1'
#
loop_
_entity.id
_entity.type
_entity.pdbx_description
1 polymer ?
#
loop_
_entity_poly.entity_id
_entity_poly.type
_entity_poly.pdbx_seq_one_letter_code
_entity_poly.pdbx_strand_id
1 'polypeptide(L)'
;MAYTRPVIITGGTINLGYHTALQIARQHPDWLITISSRSDREHTAESINKTLGQNNVVFIPLDLSEPKRVRTYAEEWSSKNYPPIQALLLNAALQFTDSGTHDPVMKSGLPDANYTSAEELARRPPVIANGPARRHYTNSKLANIMWTYALHKRLNQRIPHRGITVNASTQVLCRVQGWRANIPPLPLCVEQDNASNYAPPKGGITPNIHKPSESAASLVRLATADDMAGVSGKYFEGRKEISSSKDSYDEKKQDDLWQWTTKYCAQDEAEATRFEEFK
;
A
#
# COMPACT_ATOMS: atom_id res chain seq x y z
N MET A 1 27.64 10.51 -1.93
CA MET A 1 27.46 9.52 -3.02
C MET A 1 26.14 9.85 -3.68
N ALA A 2 26.08 9.86 -5.01
CA ALA A 2 24.79 9.97 -5.72
C ALA A 2 24.16 8.58 -5.74
N TYR A 3 22.96 8.43 -5.19
CA TYR A 3 22.23 7.16 -5.19
C TYR A 3 21.78 6.81 -6.62
N THR A 4 21.74 5.52 -6.94
CA THR A 4 21.51 5.02 -8.31
C THR A 4 20.02 4.82 -8.61
N ARG A 5 19.24 4.42 -7.61
CA ARG A 5 17.85 3.98 -7.75
C ARG A 5 17.01 4.47 -6.56
N PRO A 6 16.10 5.43 -6.76
CA PRO A 6 15.18 5.84 -5.72
C PRO A 6 14.00 4.89 -5.55
N VAL A 7 13.60 4.65 -4.30
CA VAL A 7 12.40 3.93 -3.91
C VAL A 7 11.57 4.81 -2.99
N ILE A 8 10.28 4.97 -3.27
CA ILE A 8 9.36 5.73 -2.42
C ILE A 8 8.41 4.77 -1.71
N ILE A 9 8.30 4.88 -0.39
CA ILE A 9 7.44 4.05 0.46
C ILE A 9 6.48 4.95 1.23
N THR A 10 5.21 4.92 0.89
CA THR A 10 4.19 5.63 1.69
C THR A 10 3.85 4.82 2.94
N GLY A 11 3.68 5.49 4.08
CA GLY A 11 3.45 4.82 5.37
C GLY A 11 4.70 4.10 5.90
N GLY A 12 5.90 4.54 5.50
CA GLY A 12 7.18 3.90 5.81
C GLY A 12 7.70 4.09 7.24
N THR A 13 7.01 4.84 8.09
CA THR A 13 7.53 5.19 9.43
C THR A 13 7.23 4.14 10.51
N ILE A 14 6.27 3.23 10.29
CA ILE A 14 5.87 2.22 11.29
C ILE A 14 5.57 0.87 10.66
N ASN A 15 5.59 -0.17 11.50
CA ASN A 15 5.12 -1.52 11.18
C ASN A 15 5.75 -2.07 9.90
N LEU A 16 4.94 -2.62 9.00
CA LEU A 16 5.48 -3.22 7.80
C LEU A 16 6.10 -2.20 6.85
N GLY A 17 5.64 -0.94 6.81
CA GLY A 17 6.31 0.10 6.02
C GLY A 17 7.75 0.33 6.48
N TYR A 18 7.93 0.41 7.81
CA TYR A 18 9.26 0.47 8.44
C TYR A 18 10.13 -0.74 8.10
N HIS A 19 9.61 -1.95 8.29
CA HIS A 19 10.37 -3.16 8.02
C HIS A 19 10.71 -3.32 6.53
N THR A 20 9.84 -2.85 5.63
CA THR A 20 10.09 -2.83 4.19
C THR A 20 11.22 -1.86 3.86
N ALA A 21 11.18 -0.63 4.41
CA ALA A 21 12.26 0.35 4.24
C ALA A 21 13.61 -0.17 4.77
N LEU A 22 13.62 -0.74 5.99
CA LEU A 22 14.80 -1.32 6.60
C LEU A 22 15.39 -2.47 5.77
N GLN A 23 14.55 -3.33 5.21
CA GLN A 23 15.01 -4.46 4.40
C GLN A 23 15.56 -4.01 3.04
N ILE A 24 14.91 -3.06 2.36
CA ILE A 24 15.42 -2.50 1.09
C ILE A 24 16.75 -1.80 1.32
N ALA A 25 16.85 -0.94 2.34
CA ALA A 25 18.10 -0.22 2.67
C ALA A 25 19.26 -1.18 2.98
N ARG A 26 18.99 -2.27 3.70
CA ARG A 26 19.99 -3.31 3.98
C ARG A 26 20.44 -4.06 2.73
N GLN A 27 19.53 -4.39 1.82
CA GLN A 27 19.83 -5.14 0.60
C GLN A 27 20.50 -4.27 -0.49
N HIS A 28 20.20 -2.97 -0.49
CA HIS A 28 20.63 -2.03 -1.52
C HIS A 28 21.23 -0.75 -0.91
N PRO A 29 22.49 -0.80 -0.43
CA PRO A 29 23.16 0.36 0.16
C PRO A 29 23.36 1.55 -0.81
N ASP A 30 23.31 1.30 -2.12
CA ASP A 30 23.49 2.29 -3.18
C ASP A 30 22.18 2.97 -3.63
N TRP A 31 21.03 2.53 -3.10
CA TRP A 31 19.70 3.06 -3.44
C TRP A 31 19.28 4.17 -2.48
N LEU A 32 18.44 5.09 -2.94
CA LEU A 32 17.80 6.10 -2.10
C LEU A 32 16.45 5.58 -1.63
N ILE A 33 16.27 5.38 -0.33
CA ILE A 33 15.00 4.95 0.24
C ILE A 33 14.32 6.16 0.84
N THR A 34 13.22 6.59 0.24
CA THR A 34 12.37 7.66 0.75
C THR A 34 11.18 7.07 1.48
N ILE A 35 11.10 7.31 2.78
CA ILE A 35 9.90 7.02 3.57
C ILE A 35 9.03 8.28 3.69
N SER A 36 7.75 8.14 3.39
CA SER A 36 6.83 9.28 3.35
C SER A 36 5.60 9.03 4.20
N SER A 37 5.34 9.93 5.15
CA SER A 37 4.22 9.88 6.09
C SER A 37 3.96 11.28 6.64
N ARG A 38 2.84 11.49 7.34
CA ARG A 38 2.50 12.79 7.94
C ARG A 38 3.51 13.27 8.98
N SER A 39 4.13 12.34 9.70
CA SER A 39 5.11 12.63 10.74
C SER A 39 6.09 11.47 10.89
N ASP A 40 7.31 11.79 11.29
CA ASP A 40 8.35 10.82 11.68
C ASP A 40 8.77 11.05 13.14
N ARG A 41 7.90 10.71 14.08
CA ARG A 41 8.10 11.02 15.51
C ARG A 41 9.30 10.27 16.12
N GLU A 42 9.59 9.10 15.59
CA GLU A 42 10.65 8.22 16.09
C GLU A 42 11.96 8.36 15.32
N HIS A 43 12.10 9.40 14.48
CA HIS A 43 13.31 9.64 13.68
C HIS A 43 13.69 8.38 12.89
N THR A 44 12.70 7.81 12.21
CA THR A 44 12.73 6.49 11.61
C THR A 44 13.84 6.37 10.58
N ALA A 45 14.00 7.40 9.72
CA ALA A 45 15.06 7.42 8.73
C ALA A 45 16.45 7.42 9.40
N GLU A 46 16.67 8.27 10.40
CA GLU A 46 17.93 8.28 11.16
C GLU A 46 18.16 6.96 11.90
N SER A 47 17.11 6.37 12.47
CA SER A 47 17.17 5.09 13.19
C SER A 47 17.59 3.94 12.28
N ILE A 48 17.03 3.85 11.06
CA ILE A 48 17.44 2.84 10.06
C ILE A 48 18.89 3.07 9.65
N ASN A 49 19.24 4.30 9.30
CA ASN A 49 20.60 4.68 8.91
C ASN A 49 21.64 4.34 10.00
N LYS A 50 21.35 4.67 11.27
CA LYS A 50 22.19 4.32 12.43
C LYS A 50 22.32 2.81 12.60
N THR A 51 21.21 2.08 12.47
CA THR A 51 21.18 0.61 12.60
C THR A 51 22.02 -0.08 11.54
N LEU A 52 22.05 0.46 10.31
CA LEU A 52 22.76 -0.14 9.18
C LEU A 52 24.16 0.46 8.93
N GLY A 53 24.53 1.53 9.63
CA GLY A 53 25.76 2.28 9.34
C GLY A 53 25.72 2.94 7.95
N GLN A 54 24.53 3.40 7.54
CA GLN A 54 24.23 3.97 6.22
C GLN A 54 23.70 5.40 6.34
N ASN A 55 23.48 6.08 5.21
CA ASN A 55 22.87 7.40 5.13
C ASN A 55 21.86 7.51 3.97
N ASN A 56 21.38 6.38 3.48
CA ASN A 56 20.62 6.24 2.24
C ASN A 56 19.10 6.21 2.44
N VAL A 57 18.63 6.28 3.69
CA VAL A 57 17.22 6.45 4.02
C VAL A 57 16.93 7.91 4.35
N VAL A 58 15.90 8.48 3.73
CA VAL A 58 15.44 9.85 3.97
C VAL A 58 13.95 9.89 4.27
N PHE A 59 13.54 10.77 5.17
CA PHE A 59 12.13 11.07 5.42
C PHE A 59 11.70 12.30 4.64
N ILE A 60 10.57 12.21 3.93
CA ILE A 60 9.92 13.36 3.30
C ILE A 60 8.44 13.38 3.73
N PRO A 61 7.95 14.45 4.37
CA PRO A 61 6.58 14.49 4.87
C PRO A 61 5.57 14.44 3.72
N LEU A 62 4.53 13.62 3.90
CA LEU A 62 3.45 13.48 2.92
C LEU A 62 2.13 13.15 3.64
N ASP A 63 1.14 14.03 3.46
CA ASP A 63 -0.24 13.77 3.85
C ASP A 63 -1.07 13.39 2.62
N LEU A 64 -1.38 12.10 2.49
CA LEU A 64 -2.19 11.58 1.39
C LEU A 64 -3.68 11.96 1.50
N SER A 65 -4.12 12.49 2.64
CA SER A 65 -5.50 12.98 2.81
C SER A 65 -5.71 14.40 2.25
N GLU A 66 -4.63 15.12 1.92
CA GLU A 66 -4.69 16.47 1.36
C GLU A 66 -4.10 16.49 -0.06
N PRO A 67 -4.92 16.53 -1.13
CA PRO A 67 -4.44 16.48 -2.52
C PRO A 67 -3.40 17.55 -2.87
N LYS A 68 -3.49 18.74 -2.26
CA LYS A 68 -2.50 19.82 -2.44
C LYS A 68 -1.10 19.39 -1.96
N ARG A 69 -1.02 18.66 -0.84
CA ARG A 69 0.25 18.16 -0.29
C ARG A 69 0.87 17.11 -1.21
N VAL A 70 0.06 16.24 -1.81
CA VAL A 70 0.51 15.26 -2.80
C VAL A 70 1.11 15.95 -4.03
N ARG A 71 0.47 17.04 -4.50
CA ARG A 71 0.97 17.83 -5.63
C ARG A 71 2.29 18.52 -5.32
N THR A 72 2.36 19.24 -4.21
CA THR A 72 3.62 19.88 -3.78
C THR A 72 4.73 18.86 -3.60
N TYR A 73 4.43 17.68 -3.03
CA TYR A 73 5.40 16.59 -2.93
C TYR A 73 5.92 16.14 -4.31
N ALA A 74 5.04 15.99 -5.30
CA ALA A 74 5.43 15.59 -6.66
C ALA A 74 6.25 16.68 -7.38
N GLU A 75 5.89 17.96 -7.20
CA GLU A 75 6.63 19.11 -7.73
C GLU A 75 8.02 19.21 -7.10
N GLU A 76 8.10 19.11 -5.77
CA GLU A 76 9.37 19.09 -5.03
C GLU A 76 10.23 17.91 -5.47
N TRP A 77 9.67 16.71 -5.58
CA TRP A 77 10.40 15.53 -6.09
C TRP A 77 10.97 15.77 -7.49
N SER A 78 10.14 16.29 -8.40
CA SER A 78 10.54 16.55 -9.79
C SER A 78 11.56 17.69 -9.92
N SER A 79 11.59 18.62 -8.97
CA SER A 79 12.61 19.68 -8.88
C SER A 79 13.98 19.13 -8.47
N LYS A 80 14.03 17.95 -7.84
CA LYS A 80 15.28 17.28 -7.51
C LYS A 80 15.75 16.50 -8.74
N ASN A 81 17.03 16.61 -9.06
CA ASN A 81 17.66 15.83 -10.13
C ASN A 81 17.92 14.38 -9.68
N TYR A 82 16.90 13.69 -9.17
CA TYR A 82 16.99 12.28 -8.80
C TYR A 82 16.96 11.39 -10.04
N PRO A 83 17.58 10.20 -10.00
CA PRO A 83 17.38 9.20 -11.03
C PRO A 83 15.90 8.78 -11.13
N PRO A 84 15.50 8.12 -12.23
CA PRO A 84 14.17 7.56 -12.37
C PRO A 84 13.79 6.65 -11.20
N ILE A 85 12.57 6.79 -10.68
CA ILE A 85 12.08 5.98 -9.56
C ILE A 85 12.10 4.51 -9.96
N GLN A 86 12.78 3.69 -9.17
CA GLN A 86 12.88 2.24 -9.36
C GLN A 86 11.62 1.52 -8.87
N ALA A 87 11.06 1.95 -7.74
CA ALA A 87 9.84 1.37 -7.19
C ALA A 87 9.03 2.40 -6.38
N LEU A 88 7.70 2.32 -6.48
CA LEU A 88 6.75 3.09 -5.69
C LEU A 88 5.86 2.13 -4.90
N LEU A 89 6.05 2.09 -3.58
CA LEU A 89 5.28 1.23 -2.67
C LEU A 89 4.18 2.06 -2.00
N LEU A 90 2.95 1.89 -2.49
CA LEU A 90 1.75 2.56 -1.99
C LEU A 90 1.17 1.83 -0.77
N ASN A 91 1.96 1.81 0.31
CA ASN A 91 1.66 1.03 1.51
C ASN A 91 0.80 1.78 2.55
N ALA A 92 0.80 3.12 2.54
CA ALA A 92 0.06 3.90 3.53
C ALA A 92 -1.44 3.54 3.58
N ALA A 93 -1.95 3.34 4.79
CA ALA A 93 -3.37 3.12 5.02
C ALA A 93 -3.77 3.61 6.42
N LEU A 94 -5.00 4.09 6.55
CA LEU A 94 -5.69 4.20 7.83
C LEU A 94 -6.64 2.99 7.91
N GLN A 95 -6.41 2.09 8.86
CA GLN A 95 -7.20 0.87 9.00
C GLN A 95 -8.06 0.94 10.27
N PHE A 96 -9.36 0.68 10.09
CA PHE A 96 -10.27 0.29 11.15
C PHE A 96 -10.68 -1.17 10.90
N THR A 97 -9.80 -2.10 11.33
CA THR A 97 -9.95 -3.59 11.44
C THR A 97 -10.13 -4.48 10.19
N ASP A 98 -9.50 -5.66 10.31
CA ASP A 98 -9.46 -6.95 9.59
C ASP A 98 -8.74 -7.08 8.21
N SER A 99 -7.87 -8.09 8.15
CA SER A 99 -7.15 -8.55 6.95
C SER A 99 -7.88 -9.74 6.32
N GLY A 100 -8.16 -9.66 5.03
CA GLY A 100 -8.88 -10.68 4.25
C GLY A 100 -10.09 -10.13 3.50
N THR A 101 -10.05 -8.86 3.09
CA THR A 101 -11.18 -8.17 2.46
C THR A 101 -11.50 -8.63 1.03
N HIS A 102 -10.65 -9.47 0.42
CA HIS A 102 -10.76 -9.82 -1.00
C HIS A 102 -10.46 -11.28 -1.35
N ASP A 103 -10.23 -12.16 -0.37
CA ASP A 103 -10.17 -13.60 -0.65
C ASP A 103 -11.61 -14.13 -0.77
N PRO A 104 -12.04 -14.64 -1.94
CA PRO A 104 -13.39 -15.17 -2.10
C PRO A 104 -13.66 -16.44 -1.28
N VAL A 105 -12.61 -17.11 -0.78
CA VAL A 105 -12.69 -18.34 0.01
C VAL A 105 -12.62 -18.05 1.52
N MET A 106 -11.86 -17.04 1.95
CA MET A 106 -11.82 -16.62 3.36
C MET A 106 -12.77 -15.45 3.67
N LYS A 107 -13.84 -15.74 4.42
CA LYS A 107 -14.67 -14.69 5.04
C LYS A 107 -13.91 -14.06 6.21
N SER A 108 -13.34 -12.88 6.00
CA SER A 108 -12.62 -12.09 7.02
C SER A 108 -13.51 -11.51 8.13
N GLY A 109 -14.82 -11.77 8.12
CA GLY A 109 -15.77 -11.13 9.05
C GLY A 109 -16.07 -9.66 8.74
N LEU A 110 -15.49 -9.12 7.66
CA LEU A 110 -15.79 -7.78 7.13
C LEU A 110 -16.96 -7.81 6.15
N PRO A 111 -17.72 -6.70 6.05
CA PRO A 111 -18.74 -6.58 5.03
C PRO A 111 -18.07 -6.53 3.65
N ASP A 112 -18.64 -7.26 2.69
CA ASP A 112 -18.23 -7.18 1.30
C ASP A 112 -18.24 -5.73 0.81
N ALA A 113 -17.27 -5.43 -0.06
CA ALA A 113 -17.22 -4.14 -0.74
C ALA A 113 -18.49 -3.96 -1.58
N ASN A 114 -19.05 -2.75 -1.55
CA ASN A 114 -20.17 -2.34 -2.38
C ASN A 114 -19.73 -1.13 -3.20
N TYR A 115 -19.32 -1.39 -4.44
CA TYR A 115 -18.96 -0.36 -5.40
C TYR A 115 -20.16 -0.02 -6.28
N THR A 116 -20.59 1.23 -6.21
CA THR A 116 -21.66 1.82 -7.04
C THR A 116 -21.06 2.68 -8.15
N SER A 117 -20.37 3.76 -7.78
CA SER A 117 -19.54 4.58 -8.66
C SER A 117 -18.36 5.17 -7.90
N ALA A 118 -17.36 5.63 -8.64
CA ALA A 118 -16.19 6.31 -8.10
C ALA A 118 -16.56 7.60 -7.34
N GLU A 119 -17.51 8.37 -7.88
CA GLU A 119 -17.98 9.63 -7.30
C GLU A 119 -18.65 9.42 -5.94
N GLU A 120 -19.54 8.44 -5.88
CA GLU A 120 -20.25 8.08 -4.66
C GLU A 120 -19.29 7.56 -3.59
N LEU A 121 -18.31 6.74 -4.00
CA LEU A 121 -17.29 6.23 -3.10
C LEU A 121 -16.44 7.35 -2.50
N ALA A 122 -16.06 8.35 -3.30
CA ALA A 122 -15.22 9.46 -2.86
C ALA A 122 -15.98 10.51 -2.04
N ARG A 123 -17.17 10.92 -2.49
CA ARG A 123 -17.96 11.98 -1.83
C ARG A 123 -18.71 11.49 -0.59
N ARG A 124 -18.99 10.19 -0.50
CA ARG A 124 -19.73 9.56 0.60
C ARG A 124 -21.08 10.27 0.84
N PRO A 125 -22.06 10.15 -0.08
CA PRO A 125 -23.41 10.63 0.17
C PRO A 125 -23.98 9.98 1.45
N PRO A 126 -25.00 10.58 2.12
CA PRO A 126 -25.46 10.14 3.44
C PRO A 126 -25.77 8.64 3.55
N VAL A 127 -26.32 8.04 2.49
CA VAL A 127 -26.62 6.59 2.42
C VAL A 127 -25.35 5.73 2.57
N ILE A 128 -24.26 6.16 1.95
CA ILE A 128 -22.96 5.48 2.04
C ILE A 128 -22.28 5.85 3.36
N ALA A 129 -22.24 7.13 3.72
CA ALA A 129 -21.58 7.64 4.94
C ALA A 129 -22.14 7.04 6.23
N ASN A 130 -23.44 6.75 6.28
CA ASN A 130 -24.11 6.13 7.42
C ASN A 130 -24.03 4.59 7.40
N GLY A 131 -23.38 4.01 6.39
CA GLY A 131 -23.14 2.57 6.29
C GLY A 131 -22.10 2.07 7.29
N PRO A 132 -21.84 0.75 7.33
CA PRO A 132 -20.83 0.19 8.23
C PRO A 132 -19.45 0.78 7.95
N ALA A 133 -18.80 1.37 8.97
CA ALA A 133 -17.47 2.00 8.82
C ALA A 133 -16.43 1.08 8.16
N ARG A 134 -16.52 -0.22 8.47
CA ARG A 134 -15.68 -1.28 7.90
C ARG A 134 -15.88 -1.48 6.39
N ARG A 135 -17.06 -1.15 5.85
CA ARG A 135 -17.34 -1.19 4.40
C ARG A 135 -16.63 -0.06 3.64
N HIS A 136 -16.41 1.09 4.27
CA HIS A 136 -15.59 2.15 3.65
C HIS A 136 -14.16 1.69 3.43
N TYR A 137 -13.61 0.96 4.40
CA TYR A 137 -12.29 0.36 4.26
C TYR A 137 -12.28 -0.67 3.11
N THR A 138 -13.21 -1.63 3.08
CA THR A 138 -13.24 -2.65 2.03
C THR A 138 -13.45 -2.04 0.64
N ASN A 139 -14.28 -1.00 0.52
CA ASN A 139 -14.44 -0.27 -0.73
C ASN A 139 -13.15 0.45 -1.16
N SER A 140 -12.41 1.08 -0.23
CA SER A 140 -11.13 1.73 -0.55
C SER A 140 -10.07 0.74 -1.04
N LYS A 141 -10.06 -0.48 -0.48
CA LYS A 141 -9.14 -1.54 -0.90
C LYS A 141 -9.53 -2.15 -2.23
N LEU A 142 -10.84 -2.31 -2.48
CA LEU A 142 -11.33 -2.69 -3.81
C LEU A 142 -10.93 -1.64 -4.86
N ALA A 143 -11.05 -0.34 -4.55
CA ALA A 143 -10.63 0.73 -5.45
C ALA A 143 -9.13 0.65 -5.78
N ASN A 144 -8.26 0.39 -4.81
CA ASN A 144 -6.83 0.21 -5.06
C ASN A 144 -6.54 -0.98 -6.00
N ILE A 145 -7.23 -2.10 -5.84
CA ILE A 145 -7.07 -3.28 -6.71
C ILE A 145 -7.60 -2.99 -8.12
N MET A 146 -8.78 -2.38 -8.24
CA MET A 146 -9.33 -1.98 -9.54
C MET A 146 -8.43 -0.98 -10.26
N TRP A 147 -7.89 0.00 -9.54
CA TRP A 147 -6.91 0.95 -10.09
C TRP A 147 -5.64 0.25 -10.57
N THR A 148 -5.16 -0.76 -9.83
CA THR A 148 -3.99 -1.58 -10.22
C THR A 148 -4.22 -2.25 -11.58
N TYR A 149 -5.39 -2.87 -11.79
CA TYR A 149 -5.73 -3.51 -13.05
C TYR A 149 -5.99 -2.51 -14.18
N ALA A 150 -6.67 -1.40 -13.88
CA ALA A 150 -6.92 -0.32 -14.84
C ALA A 150 -5.60 0.31 -15.33
N LEU A 151 -4.64 0.53 -14.42
CA LEU A 151 -3.31 1.05 -14.73
C LEU A 151 -2.49 0.04 -15.54
N HIS A 152 -2.49 -1.24 -15.13
CA HIS A 152 -1.84 -2.32 -15.88
C HIS A 152 -2.30 -2.36 -17.34
N LYS A 153 -3.62 -2.40 -17.55
CA LYS A 153 -4.24 -2.44 -18.88
C LYS A 153 -3.74 -1.28 -19.75
N ARG A 154 -3.73 -0.06 -19.20
CA ARG A 154 -3.35 1.16 -19.93
C ARG A 154 -1.85 1.25 -20.21
N LEU A 155 -1.00 0.90 -19.24
CA LEU A 155 0.45 0.85 -19.44
C LEU A 155 0.83 -0.12 -20.56
N ASN A 156 0.24 -1.33 -20.55
CA ASN A 156 0.47 -2.33 -21.58
C ASN A 156 -0.05 -1.90 -22.97
N GLN A 157 -1.15 -1.17 -23.02
CA GLN A 157 -1.73 -0.70 -24.28
C GLN A 157 -0.96 0.50 -24.87
N ARG A 158 -0.46 1.41 -24.02
CA ARG A 158 0.06 2.71 -24.48
C ARG A 158 1.58 2.78 -24.50
N ILE A 159 2.24 2.19 -23.50
CA ILE A 159 3.70 2.28 -23.34
C ILE A 159 4.35 0.94 -22.96
N PRO A 160 4.08 -0.17 -23.67
CA PRO A 160 4.62 -1.49 -23.32
C PRO A 160 6.16 -1.52 -23.34
N HIS A 161 6.79 -0.70 -24.18
CA HIS A 161 8.24 -0.58 -24.30
C HIS A 161 8.94 0.02 -23.06
N ARG A 162 8.19 0.70 -22.17
CA ARG A 162 8.74 1.24 -20.91
C ARG A 162 8.94 0.17 -19.85
N GLY A 163 8.29 -1.00 -19.98
CA GLY A 163 8.44 -2.13 -19.06
C GLY A 163 7.96 -1.87 -17.63
N ILE A 164 7.06 -0.90 -17.42
CA ILE A 164 6.55 -0.57 -16.08
C ILE A 164 5.58 -1.66 -15.63
N THR A 165 5.88 -2.29 -14.49
CA THR A 165 5.01 -3.28 -13.86
C THR A 165 4.23 -2.68 -12.70
N VAL A 166 2.96 -3.05 -12.58
CA VAL A 166 2.09 -2.72 -11.46
C VAL A 166 1.40 -3.98 -10.96
N ASN A 167 1.40 -4.19 -9.64
CA ASN A 167 0.79 -5.32 -8.95
C ASN A 167 0.14 -4.85 -7.65
N ALA A 168 -0.85 -5.62 -7.17
CA ALA A 168 -1.46 -5.41 -5.88
C ALA A 168 -1.08 -6.56 -4.94
N SER A 169 -1.01 -6.27 -3.64
CA SER A 169 -0.77 -7.29 -2.62
C SER A 169 -1.61 -7.04 -1.40
N THR A 170 -2.19 -8.12 -0.86
CA THR A 170 -2.66 -8.13 0.53
C THR A 170 -1.60 -8.72 1.41
N GLN A 171 -1.49 -8.14 2.60
CA GLN A 171 -0.68 -8.73 3.64
C GLN A 171 -1.55 -9.64 4.47
N VAL A 172 -0.92 -10.71 4.90
CA VAL A 172 -1.41 -11.54 5.98
C VAL A 172 -1.40 -10.73 7.28
N LEU A 173 -2.34 -11.00 8.19
CA LEU A 173 -2.50 -10.30 9.47
C LEU A 173 -1.14 -10.22 10.20
N CYS A 174 -0.68 -9.00 10.45
CA CYS A 174 0.53 -8.75 11.22
C CYS A 174 0.16 -8.27 12.64
N ARG A 175 0.77 -8.84 13.68
CA ARG A 175 0.71 -8.27 15.04
C ARG A 175 1.45 -6.93 15.03
N VAL A 176 0.78 -5.81 15.31
CA VAL A 176 1.43 -4.48 15.36
C VAL A 176 1.26 -3.78 16.72
N GLN A 177 2.19 -2.89 17.09
CA GLN A 177 2.12 -2.07 18.32
C GLN A 177 1.25 -0.82 18.08
N GLY A 178 0.54 -0.34 19.12
CA GLY A 178 -0.37 0.84 19.05
C GLY A 178 -1.85 0.51 18.88
N TRP A 179 -2.25 -0.74 19.11
CA TRP A 179 -3.60 -1.32 18.93
C TRP A 179 -4.69 -0.88 19.92
N ARG A 180 -4.49 0.23 20.65
CA ARG A 180 -5.41 0.66 21.71
C ARG A 180 -6.20 1.90 21.31
N ALA A 181 -7.25 1.70 20.52
CA ALA A 181 -8.39 2.60 20.52
C ALA A 181 -9.66 1.86 20.05
N ASN A 182 -10.45 1.39 21.02
CA ASN A 182 -11.84 0.94 20.88
C ASN A 182 -12.12 -0.42 20.22
N ILE A 183 -11.60 -1.52 20.78
CA ILE A 183 -12.11 -2.87 20.50
C ILE A 183 -12.39 -3.57 21.85
N PRO A 184 -13.58 -4.21 22.06
CA PRO A 184 -13.76 -5.11 23.19
C PRO A 184 -12.72 -6.26 23.11
N PRO A 185 -12.27 -6.83 24.23
CA PRO A 185 -11.16 -7.77 24.25
C PRO A 185 -11.49 -9.01 23.43
N LEU A 186 -11.00 -9.06 22.19
CA LEU A 186 -10.94 -10.30 21.42
C LEU A 186 -9.78 -11.14 21.98
N PRO A 187 -9.96 -12.44 22.24
CA PRO A 187 -8.94 -13.31 22.82
C PRO A 187 -7.72 -13.53 21.90
N LEU A 188 -7.70 -12.94 20.71
CA LEU A 188 -6.67 -13.11 19.68
C LEU A 188 -5.46 -12.17 19.85
N CYS A 189 -5.58 -11.10 20.62
CA CYS A 189 -4.51 -10.13 20.84
C CYS A 189 -4.37 -9.79 22.32
N VAL A 190 -3.95 -10.77 23.11
CA VAL A 190 -3.35 -10.50 24.42
C VAL A 190 -1.86 -10.18 24.17
N GLU A 191 -1.51 -8.94 24.49
CA GLU A 191 -0.15 -8.41 24.62
C GLU A 191 0.56 -9.21 25.72
N GLN A 192 1.48 -10.11 25.34
CA GLN A 192 2.24 -10.91 26.30
C GLN A 192 3.49 -10.12 26.73
N ASP A 193 3.27 -8.91 27.26
CA ASP A 193 4.28 -8.17 28.03
C ASP A 193 4.34 -8.77 29.43
N ASN A 194 4.89 -9.98 29.52
CA ASN A 194 5.68 -10.52 30.62
C ASN A 194 5.87 -12.02 30.39
N ALA A 195 7.14 -12.42 30.34
CA ALA A 195 7.54 -13.80 30.43
C ALA A 195 7.10 -14.39 31.78
N SER A 196 5.95 -15.06 31.82
CA SER A 196 5.74 -16.38 32.41
C SER A 196 4.24 -16.69 32.44
N ASN A 197 3.90 -17.94 32.12
CA ASN A 197 2.63 -18.59 32.47
C ASN A 197 1.35 -18.23 31.69
N TYR A 198 1.41 -18.16 30.36
CA TYR A 198 0.21 -18.48 29.57
C TYR A 198 0.58 -19.37 28.39
N ALA A 199 0.31 -20.66 28.53
CA ALA A 199 0.33 -21.60 27.41
C ALA A 199 -0.91 -21.33 26.54
N PRO A 200 -0.77 -21.14 25.22
CA PRO A 200 -1.93 -20.92 24.37
C PRO A 200 -2.83 -22.17 24.38
N PRO A 201 -4.16 -22.01 24.39
CA PRO A 201 -5.07 -23.14 24.32
C PRO A 201 -4.82 -23.91 23.01
N LYS A 202 -4.56 -25.22 23.14
CA LYS A 202 -4.40 -26.14 22.02
C LYS A 202 -5.68 -26.11 21.19
N GLY A 203 -5.68 -25.45 20.03
CA GLY A 203 -6.80 -25.50 19.08
C GLY A 203 -7.05 -24.27 18.20
N GLY A 204 -6.36 -23.13 18.40
CA GLY A 204 -6.62 -21.89 17.64
C GLY A 204 -5.43 -21.39 16.82
N ILE A 205 -4.93 -22.18 15.87
CA ILE A 205 -3.96 -21.68 14.88
C ILE A 205 -4.77 -21.16 13.70
N THR A 206 -4.97 -19.84 13.60
CA THR A 206 -5.23 -19.26 12.28
C THR A 206 -3.88 -19.29 11.54
N PRO A 207 -3.76 -19.99 10.39
CA PRO A 207 -2.48 -20.17 9.71
C PRO A 207 -1.91 -18.88 9.09
N ASN A 208 -2.57 -17.73 9.28
CA ASN A 208 -2.33 -16.46 8.60
C ASN A 208 -1.93 -15.34 9.59
N ILE A 209 -1.00 -15.60 10.52
CA ILE A 209 -0.39 -14.57 11.38
C ILE A 209 1.12 -14.54 11.12
N HIS A 210 1.58 -13.46 10.49
CA HIS A 210 3.01 -13.26 10.19
C HIS A 210 3.62 -12.14 11.03
N LYS A 211 4.93 -12.21 11.25
CA LYS A 211 5.65 -11.06 11.79
C LYS A 211 5.67 -9.94 10.73
N PRO A 212 5.58 -8.66 11.11
CA PRO A 212 5.71 -7.55 10.17
C PRO A 212 6.95 -7.64 9.26
N SER A 213 8.06 -8.18 9.77
CA SER A 213 9.29 -8.43 9.01
C SER A 213 9.17 -9.52 7.94
N GLU A 214 8.33 -10.54 8.14
CA GLU A 214 8.07 -11.60 7.16
C GLU A 214 7.17 -11.10 6.03
N SER A 215 6.12 -10.35 6.39
CA SER A 215 5.25 -9.69 5.42
C SER A 215 6.02 -8.63 4.61
N ALA A 216 6.97 -7.92 5.24
CA ALA A 216 7.83 -6.97 4.55
C ALA A 216 8.68 -7.64 3.47
N ALA A 217 9.21 -8.85 3.74
CA ALA A 217 10.01 -9.58 2.75
C ALA A 217 9.22 -9.91 1.48
N SER A 218 7.89 -10.09 1.60
CA SER A 218 7.02 -10.28 0.44
C SER A 218 6.89 -8.99 -0.39
N LEU A 219 6.70 -7.83 0.26
CA LEU A 219 6.68 -6.54 -0.43
C LEU A 219 8.03 -6.19 -1.06
N VAL A 220 9.14 -6.46 -0.37
CA VAL A 220 10.49 -6.26 -0.91
C VAL A 220 10.67 -7.09 -2.17
N ARG A 221 10.31 -8.37 -2.14
CA ARG A 221 10.35 -9.23 -3.34
C ARG A 221 9.56 -8.62 -4.50
N LEU A 222 8.32 -8.18 -4.26
CA LEU A 222 7.48 -7.57 -5.29
C LEU A 222 8.09 -6.30 -5.91
N ALA A 223 8.90 -5.56 -5.15
CA ALA A 223 9.50 -4.30 -5.58
C ALA A 223 10.89 -4.45 -6.19
N THR A 224 11.69 -5.44 -5.78
CA THR A 224 13.12 -5.46 -6.08
C THR A 224 13.66 -6.78 -6.65
N ALA A 225 12.91 -7.87 -6.60
CA ALA A 225 13.44 -9.18 -7.01
C ALA A 225 13.35 -9.40 -8.52
N ASP A 226 14.38 -10.03 -9.09
CA ASP A 226 14.46 -10.34 -10.53
C ASP A 226 13.33 -11.28 -10.99
N ASP A 227 12.84 -12.16 -10.11
CA ASP A 227 11.72 -13.07 -10.42
C ASP A 227 10.37 -12.35 -10.61
N MET A 228 10.32 -11.06 -10.29
CA MET A 228 9.17 -10.18 -10.50
C MET A 228 9.33 -9.31 -11.75
N ALA A 229 10.47 -9.37 -12.45
CA ALA A 229 10.67 -8.62 -13.69
C ALA A 229 9.61 -9.02 -14.73
N GLY A 230 8.88 -8.03 -15.25
CA GLY A 230 7.81 -8.24 -16.23
C GLY A 230 6.50 -8.81 -15.67
N VAL A 231 6.46 -9.24 -14.41
CA VAL A 231 5.22 -9.71 -13.77
C VAL A 231 4.36 -8.49 -13.43
N SER A 232 3.22 -8.34 -14.09
CA SER A 232 2.30 -7.22 -13.89
C SER A 232 0.84 -7.64 -13.96
N GLY A 233 -0.05 -6.87 -13.34
CA GLY A 233 -1.49 -7.09 -13.35
C GLY A 233 -1.89 -8.23 -12.42
N LYS A 234 -1.05 -8.57 -11.44
CA LYS A 234 -1.25 -9.69 -10.53
C LYS A 234 -1.61 -9.24 -9.13
N TYR A 235 -2.23 -10.16 -8.39
CA TYR A 235 -2.59 -9.97 -6.99
C TYR A 235 -1.91 -11.04 -6.13
N PHE A 236 -1.29 -10.62 -5.04
CA PHE A 236 -0.49 -11.49 -4.19
C PHE A 236 -0.97 -11.49 -2.74
N GLU A 237 -1.04 -12.67 -2.13
CA GLU A 237 -1.06 -12.84 -0.69
C GLU A 237 0.31 -13.37 -0.24
N GLY A 238 1.07 -12.54 0.48
CA GLY A 238 2.46 -12.82 0.78
C GLY A 238 3.26 -13.07 -0.51
N ARG A 239 3.82 -14.27 -0.67
CA ARG A 239 4.61 -14.67 -1.85
C ARG A 239 3.80 -15.39 -2.93
N LYS A 240 2.52 -15.69 -2.68
CA LYS A 240 1.68 -16.49 -3.60
C LYS A 240 0.81 -15.57 -4.46
N GLU A 241 0.81 -15.80 -5.77
CA GLU A 241 -0.20 -15.23 -6.66
C GLU A 241 -1.55 -15.90 -6.36
N ILE A 242 -2.59 -15.08 -6.12
CA ILE A 242 -3.96 -15.53 -5.88
C ILE A 242 -4.94 -14.65 -6.67
N SER A 243 -6.16 -15.14 -6.89
CA SER A 243 -7.22 -14.31 -7.44
C SER A 243 -7.75 -13.32 -6.40
N SER A 244 -8.03 -12.09 -6.83
CA SER A 244 -8.73 -11.09 -6.02
C SER A 244 -10.26 -11.27 -6.11
N SER A 245 -11.01 -10.39 -5.46
CA SER A 245 -12.48 -10.42 -5.48
C SER A 245 -13.05 -10.26 -6.90
N LYS A 246 -14.16 -10.95 -7.21
CA LYS A 246 -14.81 -10.92 -8.54
C LYS A 246 -15.03 -9.51 -9.07
N ASP A 247 -15.56 -8.61 -8.23
CA ASP A 247 -15.82 -7.21 -8.56
C ASP A 247 -14.59 -6.44 -9.04
N SER A 248 -13.39 -6.85 -8.61
CA SER A 248 -12.18 -6.17 -9.03
C SER A 248 -11.84 -6.39 -10.50
N TYR A 249 -12.38 -7.44 -11.14
CA TYR A 249 -12.18 -7.75 -12.55
C TYR A 249 -13.26 -7.13 -13.47
N ASP A 250 -14.24 -6.40 -12.92
CA ASP A 250 -15.26 -5.73 -13.72
C ASP A 250 -14.67 -4.50 -14.41
N GLU A 251 -14.43 -4.61 -15.72
CA GLU A 251 -13.83 -3.55 -16.53
C GLU A 251 -14.66 -2.26 -16.53
N LYS A 252 -15.99 -2.34 -16.41
CA LYS A 252 -16.83 -1.14 -16.36
C LYS A 252 -16.59 -0.35 -15.07
N LYS A 253 -16.45 -1.04 -13.94
CA LYS A 253 -16.11 -0.42 -12.65
C LYS A 253 -14.69 0.13 -12.65
N GLN A 254 -13.75 -0.59 -13.26
CA GLN A 254 -12.37 -0.11 -13.42
C GLN A 254 -12.32 1.17 -14.27
N ASP A 255 -13.05 1.23 -15.38
CA ASP A 255 -13.09 2.39 -16.26
C ASP A 255 -13.84 3.58 -15.65
N ASP A 256 -14.93 3.35 -14.92
CA ASP A 256 -15.62 4.39 -14.11
C ASP A 256 -14.67 5.00 -13.08
N LEU A 257 -13.97 4.15 -12.30
CA LEU A 257 -12.96 4.58 -11.33
C LEU A 257 -11.86 5.40 -11.99
N TRP A 258 -11.33 4.90 -13.11
CA TRP A 258 -10.25 5.56 -13.82
C TRP A 258 -10.66 6.95 -14.31
N GLN A 259 -11.77 7.05 -15.05
CA GLN A 259 -12.23 8.29 -15.65
C GLN A 259 -12.54 9.35 -14.58
N TRP A 260 -13.25 8.93 -13.52
CA TRP A 260 -13.60 9.83 -12.45
C TRP A 260 -12.36 10.33 -11.69
N THR A 261 -11.43 9.44 -11.32
CA THR A 261 -10.21 9.81 -10.59
C THR A 261 -9.31 10.71 -11.42
N THR A 262 -9.08 10.41 -12.70
CA THR A 262 -8.29 11.26 -13.60
C THR A 262 -8.89 12.66 -13.69
N LYS A 263 -10.20 12.77 -13.86
CA LYS A 263 -10.91 14.06 -13.91
C LYS A 263 -10.89 14.79 -12.57
N TYR A 264 -11.03 14.07 -11.46
CA TYR A 264 -11.07 14.66 -10.12
C TYR A 264 -9.71 15.19 -9.67
N CYS A 265 -8.62 14.50 -10.03
CA CYS A 265 -7.26 14.86 -9.62
C CYS A 265 -6.60 15.93 -10.51
N ALA A 266 -7.01 16.02 -11.77
CA ALA A 266 -6.46 17.00 -12.71
C ALA A 266 -6.93 18.42 -12.38
N GLN A 267 -6.04 19.40 -12.54
CA GLN A 267 -6.33 20.83 -12.44
C GLN A 267 -7.11 21.33 -13.66
N ASP A 268 -6.83 20.75 -14.82
CA ASP A 268 -7.44 21.08 -16.10
C ASP A 268 -7.46 19.88 -17.05
N GLU A 269 -8.13 20.03 -18.19
CA GLU A 269 -8.22 18.96 -19.21
C GLU A 269 -6.88 18.63 -19.84
N ALA A 270 -5.93 19.59 -19.87
CA ALA A 270 -4.60 19.37 -20.43
C ALA A 270 -3.75 18.46 -19.53
N GLU A 271 -3.82 18.63 -18.21
CA GLU A 271 -3.19 17.74 -17.23
C GLU A 271 -3.80 16.33 -17.30
N ALA A 272 -5.13 16.23 -17.38
CA ALA A 272 -5.80 14.95 -17.55
C ALA A 272 -5.33 14.23 -18.83
N THR A 273 -5.26 14.96 -19.94
CA THR A 273 -4.78 14.43 -21.23
C THR A 273 -3.31 14.02 -21.15
N ARG A 274 -2.44 14.83 -20.54
CA ARG A 274 -1.02 14.49 -20.36
C ARG A 274 -0.84 13.23 -19.52
N PHE A 275 -1.61 13.07 -18.45
CA PHE A 275 -1.58 11.85 -17.62
C PHE A 275 -1.95 10.60 -18.42
N GLU A 276 -2.99 10.71 -19.25
CA GLU A 276 -3.43 9.64 -20.15
C GLU A 276 -2.34 9.25 -21.17
N GLU A 277 -1.51 10.17 -21.62
CA GLU A 277 -0.46 9.87 -22.60
C GLU A 277 0.72 9.06 -22.03
N PHE A 278 0.89 9.00 -20.70
CA PHE A 278 2.03 8.35 -20.02
C PHE A 278 3.41 8.78 -20.60
N LYS A 279 3.54 10.05 -20.98
CA LYS A 279 4.77 10.61 -21.55
C LYS A 279 5.83 10.92 -20.49
#